data_AF-A0A7C4V583-F1
#
_entry.id   AF-A0A7C4V583-F1
#
_cell.length_a   1.000
_cell.length_b   1.000
_cell.length_c   1.000
_cell.angle_alpha   90.00
_cell.angle_beta   90.00
_cell.angle_gamma   90.00
#
_symmetry.space_group_name_H-M   'P 1'
#
loop_
_entity.id
_entity.type
_entity.pdbx_description
1 polymer ?
#
loop_
_entity_poly.entity_id
_entity_poly.type
_entity_poly.pdbx_seq_one_letter_code
_entity_poly.pdbx_strand_id
1 'polypeptide(L)'
;MAVTRKTYARIPDVLELPRLIEVQIDSFRWFCEEGLRELFDEINPIESFNKNFELYFDEYEFREPTDSEEYCRERDATFSRPLYVKVRLINRELGEIQEQWVFMGDFPWMTDKGTFIINGAERVVVSQLIRSPGVYFTVEEDHTTGRKLCMAKLIPSRGAWLEFETSKRDVLSVKVDRKRKLPVTVLLRAMGFETDEEILELFRQVDTVPEHQYIKSTLERDPTKNQNEALIEIYKKLRPGDPPTLDNARSFFESLFYMPRRYDLGKVGRHKLNRRLGLTIDKSQRTLTKEDLVKVVEHMILVNNGVETGDDIDHLGNRRVKTVGELIQNQMRIGLLRMERVVRERMSIREPDQMTPMSLINTRPVTAAIREFFGGSQLSQFMDQTNPLAELTHKRRLSALGPGGLRRERAGFDVRDVHHSHYGRICPIETPEGPNIGLIGSLATYARVNEYGFIETPYRKVRNTLPKT
;
A
#
# COMPACT_ATOMS: atom_id res chain seq x y z
N MET A 1 29.17 38.27 -3.80
CA MET A 1 28.96 38.54 -5.24
C MET A 1 28.82 37.21 -5.95
N ALA A 2 27.71 36.97 -6.65
CA ALA A 2 27.58 35.75 -7.46
C ALA A 2 28.65 35.79 -8.56
N VAL A 3 29.46 34.74 -8.68
CA VAL A 3 30.48 34.64 -9.72
C VAL A 3 29.77 34.53 -11.08
N THR A 4 30.01 35.48 -11.99
CA THR A 4 29.42 35.45 -13.33
C THR A 4 29.95 34.25 -14.11
N ARG A 5 29.13 33.22 -14.30
CA ARG A 5 29.48 31.99 -15.03
C ARG A 5 29.09 32.14 -16.51
N LYS A 6 30.07 31.99 -17.42
CA LYS A 6 29.81 31.96 -18.88
C LYS A 6 29.04 30.69 -19.25
N THR A 7 27.96 30.83 -20.02
CA THR A 7 27.14 29.71 -20.53
C THR A 7 27.28 29.57 -22.04
N TYR A 8 27.26 28.34 -22.55
CA TYR A 8 27.26 28.00 -23.98
C TYR A 8 25.90 27.45 -24.45
N ALA A 9 24.86 27.56 -23.61
CA ALA A 9 23.53 27.05 -23.92
C ALA A 9 22.95 27.74 -25.17
N ARG A 10 22.58 26.94 -26.17
CA ARG A 10 21.86 27.41 -27.38
C ARG A 10 20.34 27.27 -27.25
N ILE A 11 19.90 26.40 -26.35
CA ILE A 11 18.50 26.16 -26.04
C ILE A 11 18.17 27.02 -24.82
N PRO A 12 17.10 27.84 -24.86
CA PRO A 12 16.70 28.63 -23.70
C PRO A 12 16.25 27.70 -22.57
N ASP A 13 16.61 28.05 -21.34
CA ASP A 13 15.96 27.46 -20.19
C ASP A 13 14.55 28.05 -20.06
N VAL A 14 13.55 27.18 -20.04
CA VAL A 14 12.13 27.55 -20.13
C VAL A 14 11.36 27.18 -18.88
N LEU A 15 11.97 26.42 -17.97
CA LEU A 15 11.37 25.99 -16.72
C LEU A 15 12.46 25.93 -15.67
N GLU A 16 12.34 26.73 -14.62
CA GLU A 16 13.30 26.71 -13.52
C GLU A 16 13.28 25.37 -12.78
N LEU A 17 14.44 25.00 -12.24
CA LEU A 17 14.59 23.80 -11.43
C LEU A 17 13.68 23.86 -10.20
N PRO A 18 12.88 22.81 -9.93
CA PRO A 18 12.06 22.75 -8.73
C PRO A 18 12.95 22.62 -7.48
N ARG A 19 12.36 22.83 -6.29
CA ARG A 19 13.05 22.53 -5.03
C ARG A 19 13.36 21.05 -4.98
N LEU A 20 14.64 20.70 -5.02
CA LEU A 20 15.07 19.31 -5.22
C LEU A 20 14.75 18.37 -4.04
N ILE A 21 14.39 18.89 -2.86
CA ILE A 21 13.96 18.10 -1.69
C ILE A 21 12.44 18.18 -1.42
N GLU A 22 11.68 18.77 -2.34
CA GLU A 22 10.22 18.98 -2.21
C GLU A 22 9.48 17.67 -1.91
N VAL A 23 9.87 16.56 -2.54
CA VAL A 23 9.27 15.23 -2.29
C VAL A 23 9.35 14.77 -0.82
N GLN A 24 10.40 15.17 -0.09
CA GLN A 24 10.54 14.84 1.33
C GLN A 24 9.66 15.76 2.18
N ILE A 25 9.78 17.07 1.95
CA ILE A 25 9.11 18.11 2.74
C ILE A 25 7.59 18.03 2.57
N ASP A 26 7.10 18.00 1.34
CA ASP A 26 5.67 18.01 1.05
C ASP A 26 5.00 16.73 1.53
N SER A 27 5.68 15.58 1.37
CA SER A 27 5.15 14.32 1.86
C SER A 27 5.06 14.28 3.38
N PHE A 28 6.04 14.84 4.10
CA PHE A 28 5.98 14.89 5.56
C PHE A 28 4.92 15.89 6.05
N ARG A 29 4.82 17.06 5.40
CA ARG A 29 3.78 18.04 5.67
C ARG A 29 2.39 17.44 5.50
N TRP A 30 2.13 16.80 4.36
CA TRP A 30 0.86 16.11 4.11
C TRP A 30 0.53 15.09 5.21
N PHE A 31 1.51 14.31 5.67
CA PHE A 31 1.28 13.36 6.76
C PHE A 31 0.86 14.07 8.05
N CYS A 32 1.52 15.18 8.40
CA CYS A 32 1.21 15.95 9.59
C CYS A 32 -0.15 16.67 9.51
N GLU A 33 -0.58 17.12 8.33
CA GLU A 33 -1.81 17.92 8.15
C GLU A 33 -3.05 17.07 7.84
N GLU A 34 -2.89 16.01 7.04
CA GLU A 34 -4.00 15.18 6.55
C GLU A 34 -3.81 13.70 6.92
N GLY A 35 -2.60 13.16 6.76
CA GLY A 35 -2.36 11.73 6.92
C GLY A 35 -2.64 11.21 8.34
N LEU A 36 -2.39 12.02 9.37
CA LEU A 36 -2.76 11.71 10.76
C LEU A 36 -4.27 11.73 10.99
N ARG A 37 -4.96 12.72 10.41
CA ARG A 37 -6.41 12.83 10.46
C ARG A 37 -7.06 11.56 9.93
N GLU A 38 -6.64 11.13 8.74
CA GLU A 38 -7.11 9.89 8.11
C GLU A 38 -6.92 8.67 9.05
N LEU A 39 -5.79 8.59 9.76
CA LEU A 39 -5.54 7.48 10.69
C LEU A 39 -6.45 7.47 11.91
N PHE A 40 -6.78 8.64 12.46
CA PHE A 40 -7.71 8.74 13.58
C PHE A 40 -9.14 8.43 13.12
N ASP A 41 -9.55 8.96 11.96
CA ASP A 41 -10.86 8.68 11.38
C ASP A 41 -11.05 7.19 11.05
N GLU A 42 -9.98 6.49 10.65
CA GLU A 42 -10.00 5.04 10.42
C GLU A 42 -10.34 4.21 11.67
N ILE A 43 -9.87 4.64 12.85
CA ILE A 43 -10.10 3.93 14.12
C ILE A 43 -11.34 4.43 14.87
N ASN A 44 -11.84 5.60 14.52
CA ASN A 44 -13.03 6.18 15.12
C ASN A 44 -14.33 5.49 14.64
N PRO A 45 -15.35 5.38 15.50
CA PRO A 45 -15.19 5.24 16.95
C PRO A 45 -14.54 3.91 17.34
N ILE A 46 -13.89 3.90 18.51
CA ILE A 46 -13.57 2.67 19.22
C ILE A 46 -14.72 2.34 20.17
N GLU A 47 -15.49 1.31 19.82
CA GLU A 47 -16.60 0.81 20.64
C GLU A 47 -16.18 -0.34 21.56
N SER A 48 -16.76 -0.35 22.77
CA SER A 48 -16.69 -1.48 23.70
C SER A 48 -17.52 -2.68 23.20
N PHE A 49 -17.23 -3.89 23.68
CA PHE A 49 -17.96 -5.10 23.25
C PHE A 49 -19.47 -5.06 23.55
N ASN A 50 -19.85 -4.43 24.66
CA ASN A 50 -21.25 -4.21 25.05
C ASN A 50 -21.87 -2.95 24.43
N LYS A 51 -21.10 -2.15 23.67
CA LYS A 51 -21.52 -0.87 23.06
C LYS A 51 -21.95 0.22 24.05
N ASN A 52 -21.53 0.12 25.31
CA ASN A 52 -21.80 1.15 26.33
C ASN A 52 -20.85 2.35 26.23
N PHE A 53 -19.63 2.12 25.76
CA PHE A 53 -18.60 3.17 25.67
C PHE A 53 -18.15 3.37 24.23
N GLU A 54 -17.92 4.63 23.88
CA GLU A 54 -17.31 5.03 22.62
C GLU A 54 -16.16 6.00 22.87
N LEU A 55 -15.03 5.77 22.24
CA LEU A 55 -13.89 6.68 22.30
C LEU A 55 -13.55 7.20 20.90
N TYR A 56 -13.42 8.53 20.83
CA TYR A 56 -13.13 9.30 19.62
C TYR A 56 -11.80 10.04 19.77
N PHE A 57 -11.02 10.06 18.70
CA PHE A 57 -9.84 10.91 18.54
C PHE A 57 -10.21 12.09 17.64
N ASP A 58 -10.43 13.28 18.23
CA ASP A 58 -11.07 14.42 17.55
C ASP A 58 -10.05 15.43 17.01
N GLU A 59 -9.25 16.08 17.85
CA GLU A 59 -8.27 17.09 17.42
C GLU A 59 -6.84 16.63 17.74
N TYR A 60 -5.84 17.08 17.00
CA TYR A 60 -4.45 16.82 17.37
C TYR A 60 -3.59 18.05 17.12
N GLU A 61 -2.53 18.17 17.91
CA GLU A 61 -1.53 19.23 17.79
C GLU A 61 -0.13 18.66 18.02
N PHE A 62 0.82 19.19 17.25
CA PHE A 62 2.25 19.03 17.55
C PHE A 62 2.71 20.27 18.28
N ARG A 63 3.22 20.10 19.50
CA ARG A 63 3.76 21.21 20.28
C ARG A 63 5.19 21.53 19.87
N GLU A 64 5.75 22.59 20.46
CA GLU A 64 7.12 22.99 20.19
C GLU A 64 8.12 21.85 20.44
N PRO A 65 9.22 21.78 19.66
CA PRO A 65 10.21 20.75 19.84
C PRO A 65 10.75 20.73 21.27
N THR A 66 10.96 19.53 21.79
CA THR A 66 11.47 19.35 23.16
C THR A 66 12.87 19.94 23.31
N ASP A 67 13.68 19.83 22.25
CA ASP A 67 15.06 20.28 22.19
C ASP A 67 15.38 20.87 20.80
N SER A 68 16.48 21.63 20.69
CA SER A 68 16.97 22.13 19.40
C SER A 68 17.67 21.02 18.59
N GLU A 69 17.72 21.18 17.27
CA GLU A 69 18.44 20.22 16.40
C GLU A 69 19.91 20.07 16.78
N GLU A 70 20.58 21.16 17.18
CA GLU A 70 21.99 21.16 17.60
C GLU A 70 22.18 20.36 18.90
N TYR A 71 21.32 20.62 19.90
CA TYR A 71 21.33 19.86 21.15
C TYR A 71 21.13 18.36 20.91
N CYS A 72 20.19 18.00 20.02
CA CYS A 72 19.95 16.59 19.69
C CYS A 72 21.17 15.90 19.09
N ARG A 73 21.93 16.57 18.23
CA ARG A 73 23.17 16.05 17.64
C ARG A 73 24.27 15.86 18.69
N GLU A 74 24.44 16.82 19.60
CA GLU A 74 25.51 16.79 20.61
C GLU A 74 25.25 15.82 21.77
N ARG A 75 23.98 15.57 22.10
CA ARG A 75 23.57 14.78 23.28
C ARG A 75 23.01 13.40 22.93
N ASP A 76 23.23 12.93 21.70
CA ASP A 76 22.69 11.68 21.19
C ASP A 76 21.16 11.55 21.39
N ALA A 77 20.44 12.67 21.32
CA ALA A 77 19.00 12.74 21.50
C ALA A 77 18.26 12.74 20.15
N THR A 78 16.94 12.51 20.18
CA THR A 78 16.09 12.47 18.98
C THR A 78 15.34 13.79 18.85
N PHE A 79 15.49 14.47 17.71
CA PHE A 79 14.75 15.69 17.43
C PHE A 79 13.28 15.35 17.16
N SER A 80 12.40 15.85 18.03
CA SER A 80 11.00 15.44 18.08
C SER A 80 10.10 16.55 18.59
N ARG A 81 8.81 16.45 18.23
CA ARG A 81 7.74 17.31 18.73
C ARG A 81 6.74 16.47 19.51
N PRO A 82 6.30 16.91 20.71
CA PRO A 82 5.26 16.24 21.46
C PRO A 82 3.93 16.24 20.68
N LEU A 83 3.36 15.05 20.43
CA LEU A 83 2.04 14.91 19.83
C LEU A 83 0.97 14.80 20.91
N TYR A 84 0.00 15.71 20.89
CA TYR A 84 -1.18 15.68 21.75
C TYR A 84 -2.43 15.45 20.90
N VAL A 85 -3.35 14.65 21.43
CA VAL A 85 -4.63 14.36 20.76
C VAL A 85 -5.76 14.60 21.75
N LYS A 86 -6.76 15.38 21.34
CA LYS A 86 -8.00 15.58 22.08
C LYS A 86 -8.86 14.34 21.90
N VAL A 87 -9.11 13.66 23.00
CA VAL A 87 -9.83 12.39 23.05
C VAL A 87 -11.14 12.61 23.79
N ARG A 88 -12.23 12.10 23.21
CA ARG A 88 -13.57 12.17 23.78
C ARG A 88 -14.07 10.77 24.09
N LEU A 89 -14.42 10.53 25.35
CA LEU A 89 -15.05 9.29 25.82
C LEU A 89 -16.53 9.57 26.09
N ILE A 90 -17.40 8.80 25.47
CA ILE A 90 -18.85 8.85 25.65
C ILE A 90 -19.29 7.61 26.41
N ASN A 91 -19.93 7.80 27.55
CA ASN A 91 -20.64 6.76 28.27
C ASN A 91 -22.13 6.84 27.90
N ARG A 92 -22.61 5.88 27.11
CA ARG A 92 -24.01 5.85 26.66
C ARG A 92 -25.00 5.50 27.77
N GLU A 93 -24.57 4.82 28.82
CA GLU A 93 -25.45 4.45 29.94
C GLU A 93 -25.75 5.66 30.84
N LEU A 94 -24.74 6.48 31.12
CA LEU A 94 -24.87 7.67 31.96
C LEU A 94 -25.15 8.96 31.16
N GLY A 95 -24.97 8.92 29.84
CA GLY A 95 -25.05 10.12 28.98
C GLY A 95 -23.90 11.10 29.20
N GLU A 96 -22.80 10.65 29.81
CA GLU A 96 -21.65 11.49 30.14
C GLU A 96 -20.65 11.55 28.98
N ILE A 97 -20.09 12.75 28.77
CA ILE A 97 -19.05 13.00 27.78
C ILE A 97 -17.84 13.59 28.51
N GLN A 98 -16.69 12.93 28.39
CA GLN A 98 -15.43 13.40 28.95
C GLN A 98 -14.45 13.70 27.81
N GLU A 99 -13.92 14.91 27.78
CA GLU A 99 -12.91 15.33 26.81
C GLU A 99 -11.57 15.62 27.49
N GLN A 100 -10.48 15.13 26.93
CA GLN A 100 -9.14 15.36 27.49
C GLN A 100 -8.06 15.36 26.39
N TRP A 101 -7.08 16.25 26.53
CA TRP A 101 -5.85 16.20 25.75
C TRP A 101 -4.93 15.11 26.30
N VAL A 102 -4.64 14.11 25.47
CA VAL A 102 -3.77 12.98 25.80
C VAL A 102 -2.45 13.12 25.05
N PHE A 103 -1.34 13.04 25.78
CA PHE A 103 -0.01 12.99 25.19
C PHE A 103 0.21 11.63 24.54
N MET A 104 0.36 11.60 23.21
CA MET A 104 0.56 10.37 22.43
C MET A 104 2.02 9.93 22.36
N GLY A 105 2.96 10.81 22.71
CA GLY A 105 4.39 10.55 22.67
C GLY A 105 5.15 11.61 21.86
N ASP A 106 6.47 11.56 21.96
CA ASP A 106 7.37 12.39 21.16
C ASP A 106 7.48 11.83 19.75
N PHE A 107 7.14 12.66 18.77
CA PHE A 107 7.13 12.26 17.37
C PHE A 107 8.37 12.81 16.66
N PRO A 108 9.22 11.96 16.02
CA PRO A 108 10.39 12.42 15.29
C PRO A 108 10.02 13.46 14.23
N TRP A 109 10.70 14.61 14.25
CA TRP A 109 10.37 15.75 13.41
C TRP A 109 11.37 15.92 12.27
N MET A 110 10.87 16.28 11.08
CA MET A 110 11.72 16.52 9.92
C MET A 110 12.34 17.92 10.00
N THR A 111 13.64 18.00 9.73
CA THR A 111 14.39 19.25 9.61
C THR A 111 14.01 20.00 8.32
N ASP A 112 14.36 21.28 8.23
CA ASP A 112 14.20 22.10 7.02
C ASP A 112 14.98 21.55 5.79
N LYS A 113 16.02 20.74 6.06
CA LYS A 113 16.85 20.04 5.09
C LYS A 113 16.25 18.72 4.60
N GLY A 114 15.09 18.29 5.11
CA GLY A 114 14.44 17.04 4.71
C GLY A 114 15.08 15.78 5.31
N THR A 115 15.55 15.87 6.55
CA THR A 115 16.23 14.80 7.30
C THR A 115 15.59 14.60 8.67
N PHE A 116 15.94 13.54 9.38
CA PHE A 116 15.53 13.28 10.75
C PHE A 116 16.76 13.07 11.63
N ILE A 117 16.74 13.56 12.86
CA ILE A 117 17.81 13.31 13.85
C ILE A 117 17.30 12.28 14.83
N ILE A 118 17.87 11.08 14.80
CA ILE A 118 17.46 9.95 15.65
C ILE A 118 18.68 9.49 16.45
N ASN A 119 18.62 9.67 17.78
CA ASN A 119 19.72 9.38 18.70
C ASN A 119 21.04 10.03 18.26
N GLY A 120 21.03 11.35 18.01
CA GLY A 120 22.17 12.13 17.54
C GLY A 120 22.52 11.98 16.06
N ALA A 121 22.14 10.87 15.43
CA ALA A 121 22.49 10.58 14.05
C ALA A 121 21.47 11.14 13.05
N GLU A 122 21.98 11.79 12.01
CA GLU A 122 21.14 12.29 10.92
C GLU A 122 20.78 11.17 9.94
N ARG A 123 19.50 11.10 9.60
CA ARG A 123 18.89 10.02 8.81
C ARG A 123 18.01 10.57 7.71
N VAL A 124 17.92 9.79 6.64
CA VAL A 124 17.05 10.04 5.49
C VAL A 124 16.12 8.86 5.31
N VAL A 125 14.83 9.14 5.17
CA VAL A 125 13.84 8.13 4.80
C VAL A 125 13.79 8.05 3.28
N VAL A 126 14.28 6.93 2.73
CA VAL A 126 14.34 6.69 1.30
C VAL A 126 12.95 6.35 0.77
N SER A 127 12.56 7.02 -0.31
CA SER A 127 11.28 6.77 -0.98
C SER A 127 11.28 5.38 -1.63
N GLN A 128 10.17 4.65 -1.53
CA GLN A 128 10.11 3.25 -1.95
C GLN A 128 9.29 3.09 -3.23
N LEU A 129 9.86 2.47 -4.27
CA LEU A 129 9.16 2.14 -5.50
C LEU A 129 8.52 0.74 -5.36
N ILE A 130 7.20 0.67 -5.40
CA ILE A 130 6.44 -0.57 -5.28
C ILE A 130 5.45 -0.73 -6.44
N ARG A 131 4.83 -1.90 -6.57
CA ARG A 131 3.68 -2.07 -7.46
C ARG A 131 2.49 -1.28 -6.92
N SER A 132 1.81 -0.54 -7.80
CA SER A 132 0.59 0.18 -7.40
C SER A 132 -0.53 -0.83 -7.02
N PRO A 133 -1.48 -0.47 -6.15
CA PRO A 133 -2.66 -1.30 -5.94
C PRO A 133 -3.46 -1.48 -7.24
N GLY A 134 -4.02 -2.67 -7.44
CA GLY A 134 -4.75 -3.03 -8.66
C GLY A 134 -4.59 -4.51 -9.02
N VAL A 135 -5.10 -4.89 -10.19
CA VAL A 135 -4.91 -6.21 -10.79
C VAL A 135 -3.83 -6.15 -11.87
N TYR A 136 -3.00 -7.18 -11.93
CA TYR A 136 -1.97 -7.37 -12.94
C TYR A 136 -2.09 -8.76 -13.54
N PHE A 137 -2.12 -8.83 -14.86
CA PHE A 137 -2.08 -10.08 -15.60
C PHE A 137 -0.67 -10.28 -16.15
N THR A 138 -0.09 -11.46 -15.96
CA THR A 138 1.20 -11.83 -16.55
C THR A 138 1.03 -13.13 -17.30
N VAL A 139 1.76 -13.29 -18.40
CA VAL A 139 1.70 -14.48 -19.24
C VAL A 139 3.05 -15.19 -19.15
N GLU A 140 3.01 -16.45 -18.75
CA GLU A 140 4.18 -17.33 -18.72
C GLU A 140 3.99 -18.45 -19.75
N GLU A 141 5.03 -18.74 -20.53
CA GLU A 141 5.00 -19.86 -21.47
C GLU A 141 5.39 -21.15 -20.73
N ASP A 142 4.49 -22.13 -20.73
CA ASP A 142 4.76 -23.44 -20.16
C ASP A 142 5.76 -24.20 -21.04
N HIS A 143 6.96 -24.45 -20.53
CA HIS A 143 8.04 -25.10 -21.27
C HIS A 143 7.69 -26.49 -21.83
N THR A 144 6.70 -27.19 -21.27
CA THR A 144 6.34 -28.54 -21.73
C THR A 144 5.35 -28.49 -22.89
N THR A 145 4.37 -27.60 -22.81
CA THR A 145 3.25 -27.53 -23.76
C THR A 145 3.40 -26.39 -24.77
N GLY A 146 4.32 -25.44 -24.54
CA GLY A 146 4.44 -24.20 -25.31
C GLY A 146 3.26 -23.25 -25.13
N ARG A 147 2.31 -23.57 -24.25
CA ARG A 147 1.10 -22.76 -24.04
C ARG A 147 1.41 -21.54 -23.20
N LYS A 148 0.83 -20.43 -23.59
CA LYS A 148 0.81 -19.19 -22.81
C LYS A 148 -0.25 -19.29 -21.73
N LEU A 149 0.19 -19.36 -20.47
CA LEU A 149 -0.68 -19.47 -19.31
C LEU A 149 -0.74 -18.14 -18.57
N CYS A 150 -1.96 -17.67 -18.32
CA CYS A 150 -2.22 -16.44 -17.60
C CYS A 150 -2.11 -16.66 -16.08
N MET A 151 -1.42 -15.73 -15.45
CA MET A 151 -1.35 -15.53 -14.01
C MET A 151 -1.93 -14.16 -13.71
N ALA A 152 -2.67 -14.00 -12.61
CA ALA A 152 -3.16 -12.70 -12.19
C ALA A 152 -2.80 -12.41 -10.73
N LYS A 153 -2.50 -11.16 -10.40
CA LYS A 153 -2.24 -10.72 -9.03
C LYS A 153 -3.09 -9.50 -8.74
N LEU A 154 -4.05 -9.66 -7.83
CA LEU A 154 -4.83 -8.57 -7.28
C LEU A 154 -4.18 -8.12 -5.96
N ILE A 155 -3.60 -6.92 -6.00
CA ILE A 155 -2.84 -6.33 -4.91
C ILE A 155 -3.66 -5.17 -4.33
N PRO A 156 -4.20 -5.30 -3.10
CA PRO A 156 -4.86 -4.18 -2.43
C PRO A 156 -3.83 -3.19 -1.86
N SER A 157 -4.29 -1.99 -1.50
CA SER A 157 -3.49 -1.05 -0.71
C SER A 157 -3.25 -1.61 0.70
N ARG A 158 -4.30 -2.22 1.28
CA ARG A 158 -4.28 -2.92 2.56
C ARG A 158 -5.17 -4.17 2.48
N GLY A 159 -4.69 -5.28 3.02
CA GLY A 159 -5.46 -6.52 3.12
C GLY A 159 -4.77 -7.70 2.42
N ALA A 160 -5.51 -8.79 2.26
CA ALA A 160 -4.99 -10.02 1.68
C ALA A 160 -4.82 -9.92 0.17
N TRP A 161 -3.69 -10.43 -0.33
CA TRP A 161 -3.45 -10.52 -1.77
C TRP A 161 -4.20 -11.72 -2.35
N LEU A 162 -4.67 -11.59 -3.59
CA LEU A 162 -5.20 -12.70 -4.36
C LEU A 162 -4.27 -12.97 -5.55
N GLU A 163 -3.75 -14.18 -5.59
CA GLU A 163 -2.85 -14.64 -6.66
C GLU A 163 -3.55 -15.77 -7.42
N PHE A 164 -3.89 -15.52 -8.67
CA PHE A 164 -4.53 -16.47 -9.56
C PHE A 164 -3.53 -17.06 -10.53
N GLU A 165 -3.76 -18.31 -10.92
CA GLU A 165 -2.91 -19.03 -11.85
C GLU A 165 -3.72 -19.99 -12.70
N THR A 166 -3.33 -20.12 -13.96
CA THR A 166 -3.83 -21.15 -14.88
C THR A 166 -2.82 -22.28 -14.93
N SER A 167 -3.26 -23.51 -14.69
CA SER A 167 -2.41 -24.68 -14.87
C SER A 167 -2.47 -25.23 -16.30
N LYS A 168 -1.49 -26.03 -16.69
CA LYS A 168 -1.48 -26.75 -17.98
C LYS A 168 -2.64 -27.73 -18.21
N ARG A 169 -3.41 -28.03 -17.14
CA ARG A 169 -4.62 -28.88 -17.18
C ARG A 169 -5.90 -28.04 -17.21
N ASP A 170 -5.80 -26.78 -17.59
CA ASP A 170 -6.90 -25.82 -17.69
C ASP A 170 -7.61 -25.51 -16.36
N VAL A 171 -7.02 -25.92 -15.23
CA VAL A 171 -7.55 -25.60 -13.89
C VAL A 171 -7.10 -24.19 -13.50
N LEU A 172 -8.07 -23.32 -13.20
CA LEU A 172 -7.88 -21.99 -12.63
C LEU A 172 -7.87 -22.09 -11.10
N SER A 173 -6.77 -21.64 -10.49
CA SER A 173 -6.60 -21.66 -9.03
C SER A 173 -6.34 -20.28 -8.47
N VAL A 174 -6.68 -20.07 -7.21
CA VAL A 174 -6.41 -18.87 -6.42
C VAL A 174 -5.65 -19.22 -5.15
N LYS A 175 -4.72 -18.35 -4.75
CA LYS A 175 -4.09 -18.33 -3.42
C LYS A 175 -4.46 -17.03 -2.74
N VAL A 176 -4.90 -17.12 -1.50
CA VAL A 176 -5.15 -15.95 -0.66
C VAL A 176 -3.94 -15.78 0.27
N ASP A 177 -3.30 -14.62 0.26
CA ASP A 177 -2.13 -14.28 1.07
C ASP A 177 -0.99 -15.33 1.03
N ARG A 178 -0.69 -15.82 -0.19
CA ARG A 178 0.34 -16.84 -0.47
C ARG A 178 0.13 -18.17 0.26
N LYS A 179 -1.09 -18.46 0.71
CA LYS A 179 -1.45 -19.75 1.30
C LYS A 179 -1.70 -20.80 0.20
N ARG A 180 -2.24 -21.95 0.60
CA ARG A 180 -2.45 -23.11 -0.29
C ARG A 180 -3.40 -22.74 -1.43
N LYS A 181 -3.17 -23.35 -2.60
CA LYS A 181 -4.00 -23.21 -3.79
C LYS A 181 -5.41 -23.77 -3.53
N LEU A 182 -6.41 -23.05 -4.03
CA LEU A 182 -7.80 -23.45 -4.09
C LEU A 182 -8.30 -23.28 -5.54
N PRO A 183 -9.20 -24.15 -6.04
CA PRO A 183 -9.92 -23.89 -7.29
C PRO A 183 -10.63 -22.53 -7.20
N VAL A 184 -10.62 -21.74 -8.27
CA VAL A 184 -11.22 -20.39 -8.24
C VAL A 184 -12.74 -20.44 -8.00
N THR A 185 -13.38 -21.54 -8.38
CA THR A 185 -14.81 -21.80 -8.15
C THR A 185 -15.18 -21.87 -6.67
N VAL A 186 -14.27 -22.34 -5.80
CA VAL A 186 -14.46 -22.30 -4.34
C VAL A 186 -14.61 -20.84 -3.86
N LEU A 187 -13.77 -19.93 -4.40
CA LEU A 187 -13.87 -18.52 -4.05
C LEU A 187 -15.17 -17.89 -4.60
N LEU A 188 -15.58 -18.25 -5.82
CA LEU A 188 -16.84 -17.77 -6.41
C LEU A 188 -18.06 -18.24 -5.59
N ARG A 189 -18.08 -19.50 -5.15
CA ARG A 189 -19.13 -20.01 -4.23
C ARG A 189 -19.16 -19.27 -2.91
N ALA A 190 -18.00 -19.05 -2.29
CA ALA A 190 -17.92 -18.30 -1.04
C ALA A 190 -18.47 -16.86 -1.16
N MET A 191 -18.30 -16.23 -2.33
CA MET A 191 -18.88 -14.91 -2.64
C MET A 191 -20.39 -14.97 -2.94
N GLY A 192 -20.95 -16.15 -3.18
CA GLY A 192 -22.40 -16.38 -3.30
C GLY A 192 -22.89 -16.81 -4.68
N PHE A 193 -22.03 -17.35 -5.55
CA PHE A 193 -22.45 -18.06 -6.77
C PHE A 193 -22.55 -19.56 -6.46
N GLU A 194 -23.74 -20.05 -6.12
CA GLU A 194 -23.86 -21.31 -5.40
C GLU A 194 -23.80 -22.55 -6.29
N THR A 195 -24.37 -22.47 -7.51
CA THR A 195 -24.58 -23.64 -8.38
C THR A 195 -23.55 -23.72 -9.51
N ASP A 196 -23.30 -24.94 -9.99
CA ASP A 196 -22.38 -25.18 -11.09
C ASP A 196 -22.89 -24.51 -12.37
N GLU A 197 -24.22 -24.54 -12.58
CA GLU A 197 -24.90 -23.90 -13.70
C GLU A 197 -24.74 -22.38 -13.69
N GLU A 198 -24.90 -21.74 -12.51
CA GLU A 198 -24.70 -20.30 -12.37
C GLU A 198 -23.24 -19.92 -12.70
N ILE A 199 -22.27 -20.66 -12.15
CA ILE A 199 -20.84 -20.40 -12.42
C ILE A 199 -20.52 -20.60 -13.90
N LEU A 200 -21.06 -21.64 -14.55
CA LEU A 200 -20.85 -21.87 -15.98
C LEU A 200 -21.46 -20.75 -16.83
N GLU A 201 -22.65 -20.27 -16.50
CA GLU A 201 -23.30 -19.20 -17.27
C GLU A 201 -22.54 -17.87 -17.19
N LEU A 202 -21.91 -17.55 -16.04
CA LEU A 202 -21.08 -16.34 -15.89
C LEU A 202 -19.96 -16.25 -16.94
N PHE A 203 -19.36 -17.38 -17.30
CA PHE A 203 -18.19 -17.42 -18.17
C PHE A 203 -18.48 -18.00 -19.56
N ARG A 204 -19.74 -18.34 -19.85
CA ARG A 204 -20.15 -18.97 -21.12
C ARG A 204 -19.73 -18.19 -22.36
N GLN A 205 -19.66 -16.87 -22.27
CA GLN A 205 -19.29 -15.99 -23.39
C GLN A 205 -17.78 -15.98 -23.66
N VAL A 206 -16.94 -16.38 -22.70
CA VAL A 206 -15.48 -16.31 -22.81
C VAL A 206 -14.81 -17.69 -22.80
N ASP A 207 -15.39 -18.68 -22.12
CA ASP A 207 -14.90 -20.06 -22.07
C ASP A 207 -15.44 -20.85 -23.28
N THR A 208 -15.09 -20.39 -24.48
CA THR A 208 -15.69 -20.84 -25.74
C THR A 208 -14.82 -21.83 -26.52
N VAL A 209 -13.57 -22.04 -26.12
CA VAL A 209 -12.62 -22.90 -26.84
C VAL A 209 -12.92 -24.36 -26.49
N PRO A 210 -13.39 -25.21 -27.43
CA PRO A 210 -13.82 -26.58 -27.09
C PRO A 210 -12.72 -27.46 -26.52
N GLU A 211 -11.47 -27.21 -26.93
CA GLU A 211 -10.28 -27.93 -26.46
C GLU A 211 -9.85 -27.54 -25.04
N HIS A 212 -10.30 -26.38 -24.55
CA HIS A 212 -9.90 -25.79 -23.27
C HIS A 212 -11.12 -25.25 -22.53
N GLN A 213 -11.74 -26.10 -21.71
CA GLN A 213 -12.91 -25.74 -20.89
C GLN A 213 -12.48 -25.40 -19.47
N TYR A 214 -12.00 -24.17 -19.25
CA TYR A 214 -11.32 -23.78 -18.01
C TYR A 214 -12.23 -23.92 -16.78
N ILE A 215 -13.47 -23.44 -16.87
CA ILE A 215 -14.39 -23.45 -15.73
C ILE A 215 -14.84 -24.86 -15.42
N LYS A 216 -15.15 -25.67 -16.44
CA LYS A 216 -15.55 -27.06 -16.26
C LYS A 216 -14.44 -27.89 -15.62
N SER A 217 -13.21 -27.80 -16.14
CA SER A 217 -12.05 -28.47 -15.55
C SER A 217 -11.76 -28.01 -14.12
N THR A 218 -12.08 -26.76 -13.79
CA THR A 218 -11.94 -26.23 -12.43
C THR A 218 -13.04 -26.76 -11.50
N LEU A 219 -14.30 -26.80 -11.94
CA LEU A 219 -15.42 -27.37 -11.18
C LEU A 219 -15.22 -28.86 -10.86
N GLU A 220 -14.63 -29.63 -11.78
CA GLU A 220 -14.26 -31.04 -11.54
C GLU A 220 -13.23 -31.20 -10.41
N ARG A 221 -12.45 -30.15 -10.11
CA ARG A 221 -11.47 -30.11 -9.01
C ARG A 221 -11.98 -29.41 -7.76
N ASP A 222 -13.18 -28.84 -7.80
CA ASP A 222 -13.84 -28.18 -6.69
C ASP A 222 -14.36 -29.21 -5.69
N PRO A 223 -13.85 -29.22 -4.44
CA PRO A 223 -14.35 -30.15 -3.42
C PRO A 223 -15.70 -29.71 -2.82
N THR A 224 -16.25 -28.57 -3.21
CA THR A 224 -17.42 -27.95 -2.58
C THR A 224 -18.62 -27.86 -3.52
N LYS A 225 -19.83 -27.91 -2.95
CA LYS A 225 -21.10 -27.86 -3.71
C LYS A 225 -22.01 -26.69 -3.36
N ASN A 226 -21.73 -25.96 -2.30
CA ASN A 226 -22.52 -24.81 -1.86
C ASN A 226 -21.63 -23.75 -1.18
N GLN A 227 -22.20 -22.58 -0.91
CA GLN A 227 -21.49 -21.46 -0.29
C GLN A 227 -20.92 -21.82 1.10
N ASN A 228 -21.66 -22.57 1.92
CA ASN A 228 -21.24 -22.88 3.28
C ASN A 228 -20.00 -23.80 3.31
N GLU A 229 -19.98 -24.83 2.46
CA GLU A 229 -18.81 -25.69 2.27
C GLU A 229 -17.60 -24.92 1.76
N ALA A 230 -17.82 -24.01 0.80
CA ALA A 230 -16.77 -23.15 0.26
C ALA A 230 -16.13 -22.25 1.32
N LEU A 231 -16.96 -21.61 2.17
CA LEU A 231 -16.47 -20.80 3.29
C LEU A 231 -15.62 -21.64 4.25
N ILE A 232 -16.10 -22.83 4.61
CA ILE A 232 -15.38 -23.77 5.50
C ILE A 232 -14.05 -24.21 4.87
N GLU A 233 -14.03 -24.54 3.58
CA GLU A 233 -12.81 -24.99 2.89
C GLU A 233 -11.76 -23.86 2.83
N ILE A 234 -12.19 -22.63 2.52
CA ILE A 234 -11.31 -21.45 2.57
C ILE A 234 -10.75 -21.28 3.99
N TYR A 235 -11.61 -21.34 5.01
CA TYR A 235 -11.19 -21.19 6.40
C TYR A 235 -10.16 -22.25 6.81
N LYS A 236 -10.38 -23.52 6.49
CA LYS A 236 -9.44 -24.63 6.77
C LYS A 236 -8.07 -24.41 6.14
N LYS A 237 -7.99 -23.90 4.90
CA LYS A 237 -6.69 -23.65 4.25
C LYS A 237 -5.95 -22.46 4.84
N LEU A 238 -6.68 -21.43 5.26
CA LEU A 238 -6.09 -20.20 5.80
C LEU A 238 -5.73 -20.33 7.27
N ARG A 239 -6.51 -21.11 8.02
CA ARG A 239 -6.37 -21.36 9.47
C ARG A 239 -6.51 -22.86 9.79
N PRO A 240 -5.51 -23.67 9.45
CA PRO A 240 -5.59 -25.13 9.65
C PRO A 240 -5.64 -25.57 11.13
N GLY A 241 -5.30 -24.69 12.08
CA GLY A 241 -5.30 -25.00 13.52
C GLY A 241 -6.60 -24.63 14.26
N ASP A 242 -7.48 -23.84 13.64
CA ASP A 242 -8.71 -23.37 14.29
C ASP A 242 -9.88 -24.28 13.90
N PRO A 243 -10.85 -24.53 14.81
CA PRO A 243 -12.03 -25.32 14.49
C PRO A 243 -12.86 -24.64 13.38
N PRO A 244 -13.12 -25.31 12.25
CA PRO A 244 -13.76 -24.71 11.09
C PRO A 244 -15.30 -24.78 11.23
N THR A 245 -15.86 -23.93 12.09
CA THR A 245 -17.33 -23.74 12.17
C THR A 245 -17.80 -22.76 11.09
N LEU A 246 -19.06 -22.89 10.67
CA LEU A 246 -19.63 -22.04 9.62
C LEU A 246 -19.61 -20.56 10.01
N ASP A 247 -19.98 -20.24 11.25
CA ASP A 247 -20.03 -18.86 11.73
C ASP A 247 -18.64 -18.21 11.74
N ASN A 248 -17.63 -18.95 12.21
CA ASN A 248 -16.24 -18.49 12.19
C ASN A 248 -15.75 -18.28 10.76
N ALA A 249 -16.06 -19.21 9.86
CA ALA A 249 -15.68 -19.14 8.45
C ALA A 249 -16.32 -17.94 7.74
N ARG A 250 -17.62 -17.71 7.95
CA ARG A 250 -18.36 -16.58 7.38
C ARG A 250 -17.83 -15.25 7.91
N SER A 251 -17.75 -15.10 9.23
CA SER A 251 -17.22 -13.88 9.86
C SER A 251 -15.79 -13.59 9.42
N PHE A 252 -14.95 -14.62 9.33
CA PHE A 252 -13.57 -14.46 8.85
C PHE A 252 -13.52 -14.02 7.38
N PHE A 253 -14.32 -14.63 6.50
CA PHE A 253 -14.38 -14.28 5.08
C PHE A 253 -14.87 -12.83 4.87
N GLU A 254 -15.94 -12.43 5.56
CA GLU A 254 -16.43 -11.06 5.55
C GLU A 254 -15.38 -10.06 6.03
N SER A 255 -14.68 -10.41 7.11
CA SER A 255 -13.58 -9.60 7.63
C SER A 255 -12.41 -9.48 6.65
N LEU A 256 -12.22 -10.46 5.78
CA LEU A 256 -11.07 -10.55 4.89
C LEU A 256 -11.23 -9.68 3.64
N PHE A 257 -12.44 -9.58 3.08
CA PHE A 257 -12.68 -8.91 1.79
C PHE A 257 -13.69 -7.76 1.84
N TYR A 258 -14.65 -7.78 2.78
CA TYR A 258 -15.77 -6.83 2.80
C TYR A 258 -15.69 -5.78 3.90
N MET A 259 -14.87 -5.99 4.94
CA MET A 259 -14.68 -4.99 5.99
C MET A 259 -13.66 -3.91 5.58
N PRO A 260 -14.07 -2.63 5.41
CA PRO A 260 -13.16 -1.54 5.00
C PRO A 260 -11.96 -1.35 5.94
N ARG A 261 -12.14 -1.65 7.24
CA ARG A 261 -11.07 -1.59 8.25
C ARG A 261 -9.94 -2.60 8.02
N ARG A 262 -10.21 -3.70 7.30
CA ARG A 262 -9.23 -4.78 7.07
C ARG A 262 -8.80 -4.91 5.61
N TYR A 263 -9.67 -4.53 4.67
CA TYR A 263 -9.42 -4.59 3.24
C TYR A 263 -9.72 -3.25 2.59
N ASP A 264 -8.74 -2.71 1.86
CA ASP A 264 -8.87 -1.44 1.16
C ASP A 264 -8.01 -1.46 -0.12
N LEU A 265 -8.64 -1.28 -1.28
CA LEU A 265 -7.95 -1.09 -2.55
C LEU A 265 -7.28 0.29 -2.65
N GLY A 266 -7.71 1.25 -1.85
CA GLY A 266 -7.34 2.65 -1.93
C GLY A 266 -7.98 3.35 -3.14
N LYS A 267 -7.92 4.69 -3.15
CA LYS A 267 -8.43 5.51 -4.27
C LYS A 267 -7.80 5.08 -5.60
N VAL A 268 -6.48 4.86 -5.61
CA VAL A 268 -5.72 4.43 -6.79
C VAL A 268 -6.12 3.02 -7.22
N GLY A 269 -6.20 2.07 -6.28
CA GLY A 269 -6.47 0.67 -6.62
C GLY A 269 -7.85 0.47 -7.22
N ARG A 270 -8.88 1.11 -6.64
CA ARG A 270 -10.24 1.06 -7.21
C ARG A 270 -10.28 1.69 -8.60
N HIS A 271 -9.64 2.85 -8.81
CA HIS A 271 -9.56 3.47 -10.13
C HIS A 271 -8.86 2.58 -11.17
N LYS A 272 -7.73 1.97 -10.81
CA LYS A 272 -6.97 1.08 -11.69
C LYS A 272 -7.71 -0.21 -12.01
N LEU A 273 -8.33 -0.82 -11.00
CA LEU A 273 -9.13 -2.02 -11.16
C LEU A 273 -10.29 -1.79 -12.13
N ASN A 274 -11.04 -0.69 -11.93
CA ASN A 274 -12.13 -0.32 -12.81
C ASN A 274 -11.66 -0.08 -14.26
N ARG A 275 -10.58 0.67 -14.43
CA ARG A 275 -10.03 0.95 -15.76
C ARG A 275 -9.54 -0.32 -16.46
N ARG A 276 -8.91 -1.24 -15.73
CA ARG A 276 -8.32 -2.45 -16.33
C ARG A 276 -9.39 -3.48 -16.70
N LEU A 277 -10.44 -3.60 -15.89
CA LEU A 277 -11.52 -4.59 -16.07
C LEU A 277 -12.76 -4.02 -16.76
N GLY A 278 -12.78 -2.73 -17.13
CA GLY A 278 -13.92 -2.08 -17.76
C GLY A 278 -15.13 -1.90 -16.82
N LEU A 279 -14.91 -1.81 -15.51
CA LEU A 279 -15.97 -1.69 -14.51
C LEU A 279 -16.40 -0.24 -14.31
N THR A 280 -17.68 -0.03 -13.98
CA THR A 280 -18.28 1.28 -13.67
C THR A 280 -18.61 1.47 -12.19
N ILE A 281 -18.02 0.64 -11.32
CA ILE A 281 -18.19 0.69 -9.86
C ILE A 281 -17.73 2.06 -9.31
N ASP A 282 -18.47 2.61 -8.35
CA ASP A 282 -18.14 3.90 -7.75
C ASP A 282 -16.77 3.91 -7.05
N LYS A 283 -16.05 5.03 -7.14
CA LYS A 283 -14.70 5.18 -6.57
C LYS A 283 -14.68 5.17 -5.03
N SER A 284 -15.81 5.43 -4.37
CA SER A 284 -15.95 5.34 -2.91
C SER A 284 -15.99 3.89 -2.42
N GLN A 285 -16.40 2.94 -3.27
CA GLN A 285 -16.42 1.53 -2.92
C GLN A 285 -15.00 0.95 -3.00
N ARG A 286 -14.29 0.92 -1.88
CA ARG A 286 -12.87 0.50 -1.84
C ARG A 286 -12.63 -0.95 -1.42
N THR A 287 -13.68 -1.67 -1.03
CA THR A 287 -13.62 -3.11 -0.75
C THR A 287 -13.84 -3.92 -2.03
N LEU A 288 -13.50 -5.20 -2.02
CA LEU A 288 -13.67 -6.06 -3.19
C LEU A 288 -15.13 -6.43 -3.37
N THR A 289 -15.61 -6.45 -4.62
CA THR A 289 -16.98 -6.84 -4.98
C THR A 289 -17.00 -8.20 -5.69
N LYS A 290 -18.18 -8.80 -5.82
CA LYS A 290 -18.35 -10.05 -6.58
C LYS A 290 -18.00 -9.84 -8.06
N GLU A 291 -18.43 -8.73 -8.63
CA GLU A 291 -18.21 -8.35 -10.03
C GLU A 291 -16.70 -8.22 -10.34
N ASP A 292 -15.92 -7.65 -9.42
CA ASP A 292 -14.46 -7.56 -9.56
C ASP A 292 -13.85 -8.94 -9.81
N LEU A 293 -14.20 -9.93 -8.99
CA LEU A 293 -13.62 -11.28 -9.09
C LEU A 293 -14.05 -12.00 -10.35
N VAL A 294 -15.33 -11.89 -10.73
CA VAL A 294 -15.83 -12.46 -11.99
C VAL A 294 -15.04 -11.88 -13.16
N LYS A 295 -14.88 -10.56 -13.22
CA LYS A 295 -14.13 -9.91 -14.31
C LYS A 295 -12.64 -10.24 -14.32
N VAL A 296 -12.01 -10.47 -13.15
CA VAL A 296 -10.63 -10.97 -13.11
C VAL A 296 -10.54 -12.35 -13.75
N VAL A 297 -11.43 -13.28 -13.40
CA VAL A 297 -11.44 -14.64 -13.95
C VAL A 297 -11.77 -14.63 -15.44
N GLU A 298 -12.75 -13.83 -15.86
CA GLU A 298 -13.11 -13.62 -17.26
C GLU A 298 -11.90 -13.14 -18.08
N HIS A 299 -11.18 -12.12 -17.58
CA HIS A 299 -10.00 -11.59 -18.24
C HIS A 299 -8.87 -12.62 -18.33
N MET A 300 -8.69 -13.46 -17.31
CA MET A 300 -7.72 -14.55 -17.38
C MET A 300 -8.04 -15.55 -18.49
N ILE A 301 -9.31 -15.92 -18.65
CA ILE A 301 -9.77 -16.82 -19.72
C ILE A 301 -9.51 -16.18 -21.08
N LEU A 302 -9.81 -14.90 -21.25
CA LEU A 302 -9.55 -14.17 -22.50
C LEU A 302 -8.05 -14.12 -22.85
N VAL A 303 -7.18 -13.92 -21.87
CA VAL A 303 -5.72 -13.96 -22.07
C VAL A 303 -5.25 -15.36 -22.43
N ASN A 304 -5.76 -16.39 -21.74
CA ASN A 304 -5.45 -17.79 -22.06
C ASN A 304 -5.89 -18.19 -23.47
N ASN A 305 -7.01 -17.64 -23.95
CA ASN A 305 -7.52 -17.84 -25.30
C ASN A 305 -6.77 -17.00 -26.36
N GLY A 306 -5.81 -16.17 -25.96
CA GLY A 306 -5.03 -15.31 -26.86
C GLY A 306 -5.80 -14.10 -27.40
N VAL A 307 -6.96 -13.77 -26.82
CA VAL A 307 -7.75 -12.59 -27.19
C VAL A 307 -7.16 -11.32 -26.57
N GLU A 308 -6.68 -11.43 -25.33
CA GLU A 308 -6.11 -10.33 -24.54
C GLU A 308 -4.62 -10.59 -24.23
N THR A 309 -3.89 -9.53 -23.87
CA THR A 309 -2.47 -9.62 -23.51
C THR A 309 -2.21 -9.38 -22.02
N GLY A 310 -1.07 -9.88 -21.54
CA GLY A 310 -0.55 -9.55 -20.22
C GLY A 310 -0.16 -8.08 -20.08
N ASP A 311 -0.04 -7.64 -18.84
CA ASP A 311 0.38 -6.30 -18.46
C ASP A 311 1.90 -6.22 -18.32
N ASP A 312 2.45 -5.08 -18.72
CA ASP A 312 3.82 -4.69 -18.39
C ASP A 312 3.88 -4.17 -16.94
N ILE A 313 4.34 -5.03 -16.04
CA ILE A 313 4.46 -4.76 -14.60
C ILE A 313 5.58 -3.76 -14.25
N ASP A 314 6.48 -3.47 -15.18
CA ASP A 314 7.66 -2.62 -14.96
C ASP A 314 7.44 -1.19 -15.45
N HIS A 315 6.44 -0.97 -16.31
CA HIS A 315 5.95 0.36 -16.66
C HIS A 315 5.63 1.21 -15.41
N LEU A 316 6.10 2.46 -15.36
CA LEU A 316 5.89 3.37 -14.22
C LEU A 316 4.43 3.78 -13.99
N GLY A 317 3.52 3.48 -14.92
CA GLY A 317 2.07 3.55 -14.65
C GLY A 317 1.55 2.42 -13.74
N ASN A 318 2.34 1.36 -13.59
CA ASN A 318 2.08 0.18 -12.76
C ASN A 318 2.95 0.12 -11.49
N ARG A 319 3.91 1.04 -11.39
CA ARG A 319 4.74 1.26 -10.20
C ARG A 319 4.44 2.62 -9.58
N ARG A 320 4.52 2.69 -8.25
CA ARG A 320 4.21 3.88 -7.47
C ARG A 320 5.29 4.08 -6.42
N VAL A 321 5.59 5.33 -6.14
CA VAL A 321 6.47 5.76 -5.06
C VAL A 321 5.67 5.92 -3.78
N LYS A 322 6.03 5.17 -2.75
CA LYS A 322 5.67 5.45 -1.36
C LYS A 322 6.68 6.45 -0.80
N THR A 323 6.21 7.65 -0.52
CA THR A 323 7.02 8.71 0.07
C THR A 323 7.06 8.59 1.60
N VAL A 324 7.93 9.38 2.24
CA VAL A 324 8.19 9.36 3.68
C VAL A 324 6.93 9.44 4.54
N GLY A 325 6.02 10.37 4.23
CA GLY A 325 4.79 10.56 4.99
C GLY A 325 3.89 9.33 4.96
N GLU A 326 3.74 8.69 3.80
CA GLU A 326 2.95 7.47 3.69
C GLU A 326 3.62 6.27 4.39
N LEU A 327 4.95 6.18 4.32
CA LEU A 327 5.69 5.14 5.05
C LEU A 327 5.47 5.28 6.56
N ILE A 328 5.53 6.50 7.09
CA ILE A 328 5.28 6.77 8.51
C ILE A 328 3.80 6.52 8.86
N GLN A 329 2.86 6.96 8.01
CA GLN A 329 1.42 6.70 8.16
C GLN A 329 1.15 5.20 8.33
N ASN A 330 1.76 4.37 7.49
CA ASN A 330 1.59 2.92 7.55
C ASN A 330 2.09 2.31 8.87
N GLN A 331 3.19 2.81 9.43
CA GLN A 331 3.74 2.32 10.70
C GLN A 331 2.90 2.78 11.89
N MET A 332 2.47 4.05 11.86
CA MET A 332 1.59 4.59 12.89
C MET A 332 0.24 3.87 12.90
N ARG A 333 -0.32 3.52 11.74
CA ARG A 333 -1.53 2.68 11.62
C ARG A 333 -1.39 1.37 12.38
N ILE A 334 -0.27 0.66 12.22
CA ILE A 334 -0.01 -0.60 12.94
C ILE A 334 -0.01 -0.37 14.45
N GLY A 335 0.62 0.71 14.91
CA GLY A 335 0.63 1.11 16.31
C GLY A 335 -0.78 1.43 16.85
N LEU A 336 -1.56 2.20 16.11
CA LEU A 336 -2.93 2.59 16.46
C LEU A 336 -3.87 1.38 16.50
N LEU A 337 -3.77 0.43 15.57
CA LEU A 337 -4.57 -0.80 15.58
C LEU A 337 -4.23 -1.70 16.78
N ARG A 338 -2.98 -1.69 17.26
CA ARG A 338 -2.60 -2.38 18.51
C ARG A 338 -3.17 -1.66 19.73
N MET A 339 -3.09 -0.33 19.75
CA MET A 339 -3.67 0.50 20.79
C MET A 339 -5.19 0.34 20.87
N GLU A 340 -5.89 0.31 19.72
CA GLU A 340 -7.34 0.11 19.64
C GLU A 340 -7.77 -1.15 20.37
N ARG A 341 -7.06 -2.27 20.15
CA ARG A 341 -7.34 -3.54 20.84
C ARG A 341 -7.20 -3.41 22.35
N VAL A 342 -6.14 -2.74 22.82
CA VAL A 342 -5.90 -2.50 24.25
C VAL A 342 -7.00 -1.60 24.85
N VAL A 343 -7.42 -0.57 24.13
CA VAL A 343 -8.53 0.31 24.56
C VAL A 343 -9.82 -0.49 24.69
N ARG A 344 -10.18 -1.28 23.68
CA ARG A 344 -11.39 -2.12 23.70
C ARG A 344 -11.37 -3.14 24.84
N GLU A 345 -10.23 -3.76 25.10
CA GLU A 345 -10.06 -4.70 26.21
C GLU A 345 -10.23 -3.99 27.57
N ARG A 346 -9.61 -2.81 27.75
CA ARG A 346 -9.73 -2.03 28.99
C ARG A 346 -11.15 -1.51 29.23
N MET A 347 -11.88 -1.16 28.17
CA MET A 347 -13.30 -0.77 28.25
C MET A 347 -14.21 -1.89 28.77
N SER A 348 -13.79 -3.15 28.70
CA SER A 348 -14.60 -4.27 29.20
C SER A 348 -14.21 -4.78 30.58
N ILE A 349 -13.01 -4.44 31.05
CA ILE A 349 -12.49 -4.93 32.34
C ILE A 349 -12.70 -3.89 33.45
N ARG A 350 -12.63 -2.59 33.13
CA ARG A 350 -12.68 -1.52 34.15
C ARG A 350 -14.11 -1.18 34.53
N GLU A 351 -14.26 -0.70 35.77
CA GLU A 351 -15.54 -0.17 36.27
C GLU A 351 -15.87 1.19 35.61
N PRO A 352 -17.15 1.44 35.25
CA PRO A 352 -17.59 2.67 34.58
C PRO A 352 -17.14 3.98 35.25
N ASP A 353 -17.24 4.05 36.59
CA ASP A 353 -17.01 5.28 37.36
C ASP A 353 -15.53 5.72 37.40
N GLN A 354 -14.60 4.86 36.99
CA GLN A 354 -13.16 5.13 36.96
C GLN A 354 -12.60 5.27 35.53
N MET A 355 -13.47 5.24 34.52
CA MET A 355 -13.03 5.38 33.13
C MET A 355 -12.78 6.85 32.79
N THR A 356 -11.57 7.12 32.35
CA THR A 356 -11.17 8.41 31.77
C THR A 356 -10.40 8.16 30.48
N PRO A 357 -10.38 9.09 29.52
CA PRO A 357 -9.62 8.92 28.27
C PRO A 357 -8.15 8.52 28.50
N MET A 358 -7.46 9.19 29.44
CA MET A 358 -6.08 8.88 29.79
C MET A 358 -5.90 7.47 30.36
N SER A 359 -6.87 6.95 31.12
CA SER A 359 -6.76 5.64 31.76
C SER A 359 -6.97 4.48 30.77
N LEU A 360 -7.70 4.73 29.68
CA LEU A 360 -7.93 3.77 28.60
C LEU A 360 -6.77 3.72 27.60
N ILE A 361 -6.20 4.87 27.23
CA ILE A 361 -5.18 4.94 26.19
C ILE A 361 -3.83 4.43 26.69
N ASN A 362 -3.21 3.56 25.88
CA ASN A 362 -1.82 3.15 26.05
C ASN A 362 -1.06 3.50 24.77
N THR A 363 -0.15 4.47 24.87
CA THR A 363 0.58 5.01 23.72
C THR A 363 1.81 4.18 23.33
N ARG A 364 2.25 3.27 24.20
CA ARG A 364 3.44 2.43 23.97
C ARG A 364 3.43 1.68 22.63
N PRO A 365 2.33 1.08 22.16
CA PRO A 365 2.31 0.41 20.86
C PRO A 365 2.54 1.37 19.68
N VAL A 366 2.10 2.62 19.80
CA VAL A 366 2.28 3.67 18.78
C VAL A 366 3.72 4.15 18.76
N THR A 367 4.25 4.56 19.92
CA THR A 367 5.63 5.04 20.04
C THR A 367 6.66 3.96 19.69
N ALA A 368 6.39 2.70 20.06
CA ALA A 368 7.25 1.57 19.69
C ALA A 368 7.28 1.35 18.18
N ALA A 369 6.14 1.42 17.49
CA ALA A 369 6.08 1.23 16.03
C ALA A 369 6.87 2.32 15.28
N ILE A 370 6.74 3.58 15.71
CA ILE A 370 7.53 4.70 15.15
C ILE A 370 9.02 4.52 15.42
N ARG A 371 9.39 4.18 16.66
CA ARG A 371 10.80 3.94 17.03
C ARG A 371 11.41 2.78 16.25
N GLU A 372 10.66 1.70 16.05
CA GLU A 372 11.09 0.54 15.26
C GLU A 372 11.32 0.92 13.79
N PHE A 373 10.44 1.73 13.20
CA PHE A 373 10.60 2.23 11.84
C PHE A 373 11.87 3.06 11.67
N PHE A 374 12.04 4.12 12.48
CA PHE A 374 13.22 4.96 12.35
C PHE A 374 14.50 4.21 12.74
N GLY A 375 14.44 3.35 13.76
CA GLY A 375 15.55 2.58 14.29
C GLY A 375 16.08 1.48 13.37
N GLY A 376 15.19 0.64 12.85
CA GLY A 376 15.53 -0.64 12.22
C GLY A 376 15.00 -0.86 10.80
N SER A 377 14.27 0.09 10.21
CA SER A 377 13.82 -0.04 8.82
C SER A 377 14.97 0.08 7.82
N GLN A 378 14.95 -0.75 6.78
CA GLN A 378 15.86 -0.62 5.63
C GLN A 378 15.70 0.72 4.88
N LEU A 379 14.54 1.37 5.03
CA LEU A 379 14.24 2.65 4.39
C LEU A 379 14.70 3.86 5.23
N SER A 380 14.95 3.68 6.52
CA SER A 380 15.51 4.72 7.41
C SER A 380 17.02 4.55 7.45
N GLN A 381 17.74 5.30 6.62
CA GLN A 381 19.17 5.14 6.41
C GLN A 381 19.95 6.28 7.07
N PHE A 382 21.18 6.00 7.51
CA PHE A 382 22.11 7.07 7.88
C PHE A 382 22.34 7.98 6.67
N MET A 383 22.28 9.28 6.89
CA MET A 383 22.48 10.25 5.84
C MET A 383 23.89 10.13 5.26
N ASP A 384 24.00 10.24 3.93
CA ASP A 384 25.30 10.26 3.28
C ASP A 384 25.81 11.70 3.33
N GLN A 385 26.76 11.96 4.22
CA GLN A 385 27.31 13.27 4.51
C GLN A 385 28.70 13.46 3.92
N THR A 386 29.07 12.69 2.89
CA THR A 386 30.38 12.81 2.24
C THR A 386 30.57 14.20 1.62
N ASN A 387 29.51 14.75 1.02
CA ASN A 387 29.47 16.09 0.46
C ASN A 387 28.00 16.51 0.20
N PRO A 388 27.71 17.81 -0.03
CA PRO A 388 26.34 18.28 -0.24
C PRO A 388 25.57 17.62 -1.40
N LEU A 389 26.28 17.14 -2.44
CA LEU A 389 25.65 16.43 -3.54
C LEU A 389 25.20 15.03 -3.09
N ALA A 390 26.03 14.31 -2.35
CA ALA A 390 25.70 13.01 -1.80
C ALA A 390 24.46 13.08 -0.88
N GLU A 391 24.39 14.12 -0.05
CA GLU A 391 23.23 14.42 0.79
C GLU A 391 21.95 14.59 -0.04
N LEU A 392 22.04 15.40 -1.09
CA LEU A 392 20.92 15.72 -1.97
C LEU A 392 20.45 14.50 -2.76
N THR A 393 21.38 13.75 -3.35
CA THR A 393 21.10 12.51 -4.07
C THR A 393 20.43 11.50 -3.14
N HIS A 394 20.88 11.36 -1.89
CA HIS A 394 20.28 10.43 -0.94
C HIS A 394 18.81 10.79 -0.65
N LYS A 395 18.49 12.08 -0.49
CA LYS A 395 17.10 12.55 -0.26
C LYS A 395 16.18 12.30 -1.45
N ARG A 396 16.73 12.18 -2.67
CA ARG A 396 16.00 11.92 -3.93
C ARG A 396 16.06 10.46 -4.39
N ARG A 397 16.59 9.57 -3.55
CA ARG A 397 16.77 8.15 -3.85
C ARG A 397 15.43 7.42 -3.86
N LEU A 398 15.28 6.52 -4.83
CA LEU A 398 14.20 5.55 -4.96
C LEU A 398 14.75 4.16 -4.71
N SER A 399 14.10 3.40 -3.83
CA SER A 399 14.45 2.01 -3.54
C SER A 399 13.30 1.07 -3.90
N ALA A 400 13.55 0.07 -4.74
CA ALA A 400 12.61 -1.02 -4.98
C ALA A 400 12.63 -2.07 -3.85
N LEU A 401 13.57 -1.95 -2.91
CA LEU A 401 13.78 -2.86 -1.79
C LEU A 401 12.94 -2.46 -0.56
N GLY A 402 12.91 -3.33 0.44
CA GLY A 402 12.26 -3.07 1.73
C GLY A 402 10.90 -3.74 1.90
N PRO A 403 10.20 -3.48 3.02
CA PRO A 403 8.91 -4.10 3.32
C PRO A 403 7.88 -3.84 2.22
N GLY A 404 7.24 -4.88 1.70
CA GLY A 404 6.28 -4.78 0.59
C GLY A 404 6.88 -4.55 -0.80
N GLY A 405 8.19 -4.33 -0.89
CA GLY A 405 8.95 -4.25 -2.15
C GLY A 405 9.56 -5.59 -2.56
N LEU A 406 10.58 -5.51 -3.40
CA LEU A 406 11.36 -6.65 -3.86
C LEU A 406 12.42 -7.06 -2.83
N ARG A 407 12.75 -8.34 -2.81
CA ARG A 407 13.97 -8.83 -2.14
C ARG A 407 15.08 -8.93 -3.17
N ARG A 408 16.29 -8.54 -2.79
CA ARG A 408 17.45 -8.51 -3.67
C ARG A 408 17.70 -9.85 -4.36
N GLU A 409 17.59 -10.95 -3.63
CA GLU A 409 17.85 -12.31 -4.12
C GLU A 409 16.74 -12.84 -5.05
N ARG A 410 15.55 -12.22 -5.03
CA ARG A 410 14.40 -12.63 -5.84
C ARG A 410 14.13 -11.69 -7.01
N ALA A 411 14.86 -10.58 -7.10
CA ALA A 411 14.72 -9.62 -8.17
C ALA A 411 15.49 -10.13 -9.41
N GLY A 412 14.73 -10.53 -10.43
CA GLY A 412 15.27 -10.96 -11.72
C GLY A 412 15.95 -9.84 -12.49
N PHE A 413 16.36 -10.14 -13.72
CA PHE A 413 17.05 -9.19 -14.59
C PHE A 413 16.11 -8.07 -15.07
N ASP A 414 14.90 -8.41 -15.51
CA ASP A 414 13.95 -7.46 -16.13
C ASP A 414 13.60 -6.27 -15.22
N VAL A 415 13.41 -6.55 -13.93
CA VAL A 415 13.08 -5.50 -12.94
C VAL A 415 14.23 -4.55 -12.63
N ARG A 416 15.46 -4.87 -13.06
CA ARG A 416 16.66 -4.05 -12.89
C ARG A 416 16.98 -3.23 -14.14
N ASP A 417 16.40 -3.59 -15.27
CA ASP A 417 16.69 -2.94 -16.55
C ASP A 417 16.04 -1.55 -16.65
N VAL A 418 16.55 -0.74 -17.57
CA VAL A 418 16.02 0.60 -17.84
C VAL A 418 14.77 0.48 -18.71
N HIS A 419 13.63 0.75 -18.10
CA HIS A 419 12.37 0.79 -18.82
C HIS A 419 12.17 2.12 -19.57
N HIS A 420 11.56 2.08 -20.75
CA HIS A 420 11.30 3.29 -21.56
C HIS A 420 10.48 4.36 -20.81
N SER A 421 9.59 3.93 -19.89
CA SER A 421 8.82 4.86 -19.06
C SER A 421 9.66 5.65 -18.06
N HIS A 422 10.91 5.25 -17.78
CA HIS A 422 11.81 5.97 -16.88
C HIS A 422 12.21 7.36 -17.41
N TYR A 423 12.09 7.58 -18.72
CA TYR A 423 12.45 8.84 -19.36
C TYR A 423 11.81 10.05 -18.67
N GLY A 424 12.66 10.98 -18.20
CA GLY A 424 12.26 12.19 -17.48
C GLY A 424 11.77 11.98 -16.04
N ARG A 425 11.74 10.73 -15.54
CA ARG A 425 11.17 10.35 -14.23
C ARG A 425 12.21 9.76 -13.29
N ILE A 426 12.95 8.76 -13.75
CA ILE A 426 14.03 8.09 -13.01
C ILE A 426 15.30 8.20 -13.85
N CYS A 427 16.43 8.52 -13.22
CA CYS A 427 17.70 8.59 -13.91
C CYS A 427 18.10 7.19 -14.44
N PRO A 428 18.33 7.01 -15.75
CA PRO A 428 18.72 5.71 -16.30
C PRO A 428 20.21 5.39 -16.09
N ILE A 429 20.99 6.34 -15.56
CA ILE A 429 22.44 6.23 -15.40
C ILE A 429 22.81 6.05 -13.93
N GLU A 430 22.23 6.86 -13.04
CA GLU A 430 22.60 6.87 -11.63
C GLU A 430 21.95 5.70 -10.88
N THR A 431 22.71 4.61 -10.74
CA THR A 431 22.40 3.43 -9.95
C THR A 431 23.71 2.88 -9.36
N PRO A 432 23.69 2.22 -8.18
CA PRO A 432 24.87 1.51 -7.69
C PRO A 432 25.31 0.42 -8.69
N GLU A 433 26.62 0.25 -8.88
CA GLU A 433 27.19 -0.79 -9.75
C GLU A 433 27.24 -2.18 -9.08
N GLY A 434 27.03 -2.23 -7.77
CA GLY A 434 27.06 -3.46 -6.98
C GLY A 434 25.78 -4.30 -7.10
N PRO A 435 25.49 -5.17 -6.11
CA PRO A 435 24.36 -6.12 -6.18
C PRO A 435 22.98 -5.45 -6.17
N ASN A 436 22.93 -4.14 -5.92
CA ASN A 436 21.72 -3.32 -5.92
C ASN A 436 21.47 -2.58 -7.25
N ILE A 437 22.24 -2.87 -8.30
CA ILE A 437 22.05 -2.30 -9.63
C ILE A 437 20.59 -2.45 -10.10
N GLY A 438 19.99 -1.35 -10.56
CA GLY A 438 18.61 -1.26 -11.03
C GLY A 438 17.54 -1.30 -9.92
N LEU A 439 17.90 -1.69 -8.70
CA LEU A 439 16.98 -1.73 -7.55
C LEU A 439 17.01 -0.45 -6.73
N ILE A 440 18.05 0.36 -6.91
CA ILE A 440 18.18 1.69 -6.32
C ILE A 440 18.45 2.65 -7.47
N GLY A 441 17.66 3.71 -7.56
CA GLY A 441 17.86 4.79 -8.52
C GLY A 441 17.61 6.15 -7.91
N SER A 442 17.71 7.19 -8.73
CA SER A 442 17.44 8.57 -8.34
C SER A 442 16.30 9.15 -9.15
N LEU A 443 15.48 10.01 -8.53
CA LEU A 443 14.51 10.83 -9.26
C LEU A 443 15.23 11.74 -10.26
N ALA A 444 14.73 11.78 -11.50
CA ALA A 444 15.22 12.72 -12.50
C ALA A 444 14.98 14.17 -12.07
N THR A 445 15.71 15.11 -12.65
CA THR A 445 15.80 16.50 -12.16
C THR A 445 14.44 17.20 -12.03
N TYR A 446 13.61 17.13 -13.07
CA TYR A 446 12.28 17.75 -13.11
C TYR A 446 11.15 16.80 -12.66
N ALA A 447 11.49 15.58 -12.24
CA ALA A 447 10.50 14.62 -11.82
C ALA A 447 9.81 15.06 -10.53
N ARG A 448 8.49 14.87 -10.48
CA ARG A 448 7.63 15.13 -9.32
C ARG A 448 6.79 13.90 -9.00
N VAL A 449 6.37 13.76 -7.76
CA VAL A 449 5.45 12.69 -7.35
C VAL A 449 4.08 13.32 -7.13
N ASN A 450 3.05 12.79 -7.78
CA ASN A 450 1.68 13.28 -7.61
C ASN A 450 0.99 12.68 -6.37
N GLU A 451 -0.23 13.14 -6.09
CA GLU A 451 -1.05 12.68 -4.94
C GLU A 451 -1.32 11.17 -4.91
N TYR A 452 -1.22 10.50 -6.06
CA TYR A 452 -1.42 9.05 -6.19
C TYR A 452 -0.12 8.26 -6.04
N GLY A 453 1.03 8.93 -5.89
CA GLY A 453 2.34 8.32 -5.82
C GLY A 453 2.94 7.96 -7.18
N PHE A 454 2.40 8.44 -8.30
CA PHE A 454 3.02 8.26 -9.62
C PHE A 454 4.03 9.36 -9.90
N ILE A 455 5.08 9.02 -10.66
CA ILE A 455 6.12 9.97 -11.05
C ILE A 455 5.70 10.68 -12.35
N GLU A 456 5.61 12.00 -12.28
CA GLU A 456 5.30 12.88 -13.39
C GLU A 456 6.54 13.62 -13.86
N THR A 457 6.52 14.04 -15.12
CA THR A 457 7.59 14.82 -15.72
C THR A 457 6.98 15.88 -16.65
N PRO A 458 7.46 17.13 -16.61
CA PRO A 458 6.83 18.22 -17.36
C PRO A 458 7.13 18.12 -18.86
N TYR A 459 6.13 18.47 -19.68
CA TYR A 459 6.25 18.58 -21.13
C TYR A 459 5.67 19.91 -21.61
N ARG A 460 6.18 20.40 -22.75
CA ARG A 460 5.59 21.53 -23.47
C ARG A 460 4.59 21.02 -24.48
N LYS A 461 3.32 21.35 -24.30
CA LYS A 461 2.26 21.00 -25.26
C LYS A 461 2.44 21.82 -26.54
N VAL A 462 2.79 21.17 -27.64
CA VAL A 462 2.83 21.78 -28.98
C VAL A 462 1.40 21.81 -29.52
N ARG A 463 0.84 23.02 -29.77
CA ARG A 463 -0.51 23.17 -30.33
C ARG A 463 -0.50 23.18 -31.85
N ASN A 464 0.39 23.97 -32.44
CA ASN A 464 0.55 24.13 -33.88
C ASN A 464 2.03 24.07 -34.24
N THR A 465 2.35 23.54 -35.42
CA THR A 465 3.70 23.54 -36.00
C THR A 465 3.72 24.55 -37.13
N LEU A 466 4.63 25.53 -37.05
CA LEU A 466 4.89 26.42 -38.18
C LEU A 466 5.86 25.74 -39.16
N PRO A 467 5.71 25.92 -40.48
CA PRO A 467 6.73 25.51 -41.44
C PRO A 467 8.08 26.12 -41.04
N LYS A 468 9.18 25.37 -41.21
CA LYS A 468 10.52 25.94 -41.06
C LYS A 468 10.69 27.02 -42.14
N THR A 469 10.65 28.29 -41.74
CA THR A 469 11.08 29.44 -42.54
C THR A 469 12.59 29.44 -42.71
#